data_AF-A0A4Q2KA93-F1
#
_entry.id   AF-A0A4Q2KA93-F1
#
_cell.length_a   1.000
_cell.length_b   1.000
_cell.length_c   1.000
_cell.angle_alpha   90.00
_cell.angle_beta   90.00
_cell.angle_gamma   90.00
#
_symmetry.space_group_name_H-M   'P 1'
#
loop_
_entity.id
_entity.type
_entity.pdbx_description
1 polymer ?
#
loop_
_entity_poly.entity_id
_entity_poly.type
_entity_poly.pdbx_seq_one_letter_code
_entity_poly.pdbx_strand_id
1 'polypeptide(L)'
;MNCLDIEINKETQKTYAHLTVEEVEKYLLSKVFEDPDDMKTRKTIVNTFIRDIIWYGDRIVITYNFQENIFTERFSKNYVEKAEKQIGDASRSASSFSLSSYLFPQSAP
;
A
#
# COMPACT_ATOMS: atom_id res chain seq x y z
N MET A 1 -21.03 27.14 -9.93
CA MET A 1 -19.76 26.41 -9.76
C MET A 1 -19.78 25.86 -8.34
N ASN A 2 -19.75 24.54 -8.17
CA ASN A 2 -20.00 23.89 -6.87
C ASN A 2 -18.74 23.96 -6.00
N CYS A 3 -18.83 24.33 -4.71
CA CYS A 3 -17.67 24.36 -3.82
C CYS A 3 -16.97 23.00 -3.72
N LEU A 4 -17.75 21.92 -3.83
CA LEU A 4 -17.22 20.56 -3.84
C LEU A 4 -16.32 20.30 -5.06
N ASP A 5 -16.67 20.83 -6.24
CA ASP A 5 -15.85 20.67 -7.45
C ASP A 5 -14.50 21.38 -7.30
N ILE A 6 -14.48 22.53 -6.60
CA ILE A 6 -13.27 23.30 -6.33
C ILE A 6 -12.37 22.55 -5.34
N GLU A 7 -12.94 21.99 -4.26
CA GLU A 7 -12.16 21.23 -3.28
C GLU A 7 -11.64 19.92 -3.87
N ILE A 8 -12.44 19.20 -4.66
CA ILE A 8 -12.01 17.99 -5.38
C ILE A 8 -10.87 18.33 -6.35
N ASN A 9 -11.01 19.39 -7.14
CA ASN A 9 -9.98 19.77 -8.11
C ASN A 9 -8.69 20.27 -7.45
N LYS A 10 -8.81 20.89 -6.28
CA LYS A 10 -7.67 21.29 -5.45
C LYS A 10 -6.96 20.07 -4.84
N GLU A 11 -7.72 19.06 -4.43
CA GLU A 11 -7.18 17.83 -3.86
C GLU A 11 -6.55 16.91 -4.93
N THR A 12 -7.10 16.87 -6.14
CA THR A 12 -6.48 16.16 -7.29
C THR A 12 -5.25 16.88 -7.85
N GLN A 13 -5.14 18.20 -7.62
CA GLN A 13 -3.93 18.98 -7.90
C GLN A 13 -2.93 19.03 -6.75
N LYS A 14 -3.20 18.39 -5.60
CA LYS A 14 -2.13 18.00 -4.68
C LYS A 14 -1.32 16.95 -5.41
N THR A 15 -0.31 17.40 -6.13
CA THR A 15 0.74 16.58 -6.71
C THR A 15 1.25 15.67 -5.60
N TYR A 16 0.78 14.43 -5.57
CA TYR A 16 1.51 13.37 -4.93
C TYR A 16 2.87 13.42 -5.61
N ALA A 17 3.90 13.90 -4.91
CA ALA A 17 5.25 13.79 -5.41
C ALA A 17 5.45 12.29 -5.65
N HIS A 18 5.43 11.89 -6.92
CA HIS A 18 5.67 10.52 -7.33
C HIS A 18 7.16 10.25 -7.13
N LEU A 19 7.56 10.15 -5.86
CA LEU A 19 8.88 9.71 -5.46
C LEU A 19 8.99 8.25 -5.87
N THR A 20 9.90 7.97 -6.78
CA THR A 20 10.18 6.58 -7.16
C THR A 20 11.00 5.91 -6.07
N VAL A 21 10.97 4.58 -6.01
CA VAL A 21 11.75 3.81 -5.02
C VAL A 21 13.24 4.14 -5.18
N GLU A 22 13.71 4.30 -6.41
CA GLU A 22 15.10 4.62 -6.74
C GLU A 22 15.51 6.01 -6.23
N GLU A 23 14.61 6.99 -6.27
CA GLU A 23 14.88 8.34 -5.76
C GLU A 23 14.99 8.34 -4.23
N VAL A 24 14.14 7.55 -3.55
CA VAL A 24 14.20 7.36 -2.10
C VAL A 24 15.48 6.62 -1.71
N GLU A 25 15.82 5.53 -2.40
CA GLU A 25 17.06 4.79 -2.19
C GLU A 25 18.28 5.69 -2.40
N LYS A 26 18.35 6.41 -3.53
CA LYS A 26 19.44 7.35 -3.82
C LYS A 26 19.59 8.41 -2.74
N TYR A 27 18.47 8.95 -2.24
CA TYR A 27 18.49 9.91 -1.14
C TYR A 27 19.05 9.28 0.13
N LEU A 28 18.57 8.11 0.54
CA LEU A 28 19.05 7.42 1.74
C LEU A 28 20.53 7.04 1.61
N LEU A 29 20.96 6.50 0.48
CA LEU A 29 22.37 6.20 0.19
C LEU A 29 23.25 7.45 0.32
N SER A 30 22.77 8.60 -0.15
CA SER A 30 23.49 9.88 -0.03
C SER A 30 23.64 10.40 1.41
N LYS A 31 22.83 9.89 2.36
CA LYS A 31 22.84 10.32 3.76
C LYS A 31 23.49 9.32 4.70
N VAL A 32 23.54 8.04 4.32
CA VAL A 32 23.92 6.93 5.21
C VAL A 32 25.35 6.43 4.97
N PHE A 33 25.96 6.71 3.81
CA PHE A 33 27.29 6.19 3.44
C PHE A 33 28.46 7.17 3.68
N GLU A 34 28.26 8.18 4.53
CA GLU A 34 29.35 9.01 5.03
C GLU A 34 30.05 8.36 6.23
N ASP A 35 31.15 8.95 6.71
CA ASP A 35 31.93 8.45 7.84
C ASP A 35 31.08 8.42 9.14
N PRO A 36 30.82 7.24 9.75
CA PRO A 36 30.04 7.15 10.98
C PRO A 36 30.75 7.76 12.21
N ASP A 37 32.07 7.98 12.12
CA ASP A 37 32.84 8.66 13.16
C ASP A 37 32.66 10.19 13.11
N ASP A 38 32.23 10.73 11.96
CA ASP A 38 31.88 12.13 11.83
C ASP A 38 30.58 12.48 12.59
N MET A 39 30.67 13.56 13.37
CA MET A 39 29.58 14.01 14.24
C MET A 39 28.36 14.47 13.44
N LYS A 40 28.57 15.06 12.26
CA LYS A 40 27.49 15.58 11.41
C LYS A 40 26.78 14.43 10.71
N THR A 41 27.49 13.42 10.23
CA THR A 41 26.90 12.19 9.69
C THR A 41 26.07 11.48 10.76
N ARG A 42 26.61 11.31 11.98
CA ARG A 42 25.88 10.68 13.09
C ARG A 42 24.57 11.40 13.44
N LYS A 43 24.60 12.74 13.50
CA LYS A 43 23.39 13.56 13.72
C LYS A 43 22.39 13.41 12.58
N THR A 44 22.87 13.33 11.35
CA THR A 44 22.01 13.17 10.17
C THR A 44 21.30 11.83 10.18
N ILE A 45 22.00 10.74 10.52
CA ILE A 45 21.41 9.40 10.67
C ILE A 45 20.34 9.41 11.76
N VAL A 46 20.65 9.94 12.94
CA VAL A 46 19.69 10.04 14.06
C VAL A 46 18.43 10.81 13.65
N ASN A 47 18.58 11.99 13.04
CA ASN A 47 17.44 12.81 12.61
C ASN A 47 16.61 12.15 11.50
N THR A 48 17.23 11.31 10.67
CA THR A 48 16.54 10.67 9.55
C THR A 48 15.72 9.47 10.01
N PHE A 49 16.27 8.65 10.92
CA PHE A 49 15.67 7.36 11.25
C PHE A 49 14.92 7.32 12.57
N ILE A 50 15.17 8.24 13.50
CA ILE A 50 14.44 8.30 14.77
C ILE A 50 13.20 9.18 14.59
N ARG A 51 12.04 8.62 14.94
CA ARG A 51 10.77 9.34 14.98
C ARG A 51 10.65 10.12 16.29
N ASP A 52 10.70 9.41 17.41
CA ASP A 52 10.52 9.98 18.75
C ASP A 52 11.49 9.36 19.77
N ILE A 53 11.94 10.18 20.73
CA ILE A 53 12.69 9.74 21.91
C ILE A 53 11.91 10.20 23.15
N ILE A 54 11.50 9.25 23.98
CA ILE A 54 10.69 9.52 25.19
C ILE A 54 11.45 9.02 26.42
N TRP A 55 11.61 9.90 27.41
CA TRP A 55 12.25 9.58 28.69
C TRP A 55 11.21 9.43 29.79
N TYR A 56 11.22 8.30 30.50
CA TYR A 56 10.29 7.99 31.59
C TYR A 56 10.91 8.11 32.99
N GLY A 57 12.18 8.51 33.11
CA GLY A 57 12.90 8.61 34.38
C GLY A 57 13.76 7.39 34.71
N ASP A 58 13.32 6.19 34.32
CA ASP A 58 14.05 4.92 34.49
C ASP A 58 14.44 4.28 33.15
N ARG A 59 13.78 4.68 32.05
CA ARG A 59 13.99 4.12 30.71
C ARG A 59 13.80 5.15 29.61
N ILE A 60 14.55 4.94 28.53
CA ILE A 60 14.42 5.66 27.26
C ILE A 60 13.68 4.75 26.29
N VAL A 61 12.63 5.26 25.66
CA VAL A 61 11.95 4.61 24.53
C VAL A 61 12.30 5.39 23.27
N ILE A 62 12.94 4.70 22.32
CA ILE A 62 13.27 5.24 21.00
C ILE A 62 12.34 4.56 19.99
N THR A 63 11.64 5.37 19.19
CA THR A 63 10.82 4.86 18.09
C THR A 63 11.43 5.27 16.76
N TYR A 64 11.44 4.35 15.80
CA TYR A 64 12.05 4.57 14.49
C TYR A 64 11.00 4.86 13.41
N ASN A 65 11.42 5.53 12.33
CA ASN A 65 10.57 5.90 11.21
C ASN A 65 10.19 4.73 10.29
N PHE A 66 10.81 3.56 10.44
CA PHE A 66 10.45 2.37 9.67
C PHE A 66 9.39 1.53 10.41
N GLN A 67 8.35 1.10 9.70
CA GLN A 67 7.48 0.03 10.19
C GLN A 67 8.25 -1.29 10.07
N GLU A 68 8.37 -2.03 11.17
CA GLU A 68 8.96 -3.37 11.23
C GLU A 68 8.16 -4.44 10.47
N ASN A 69 7.16 -4.05 9.69
CA ASN A 69 6.32 -4.93 8.89
C ASN A 69 6.83 -5.04 7.45
N ILE A 70 8.09 -5.45 7.28
CA ILE A 70 8.48 -6.15 6.05
C ILE A 70 7.96 -7.59 6.21
N PHE A 71 6.66 -7.78 6.03
CA PHE A 71 6.15 -9.11 5.67
C PHE A 71 6.60 -9.38 4.23
N THR A 72 7.85 -9.79 4.04
CA THR A 72 8.25 -10.61 2.89
C THR A 72 7.73 -12.03 3.09
N GLU A 73 6.42 -12.16 3.24
CA GLU A 73 5.71 -13.35 2.80
C GLU A 73 4.55 -12.83 1.94
N ARG A 74 4.90 -12.26 0.78
CA ARG A 74 3.94 -11.85 -0.25
C ARG A 74 3.28 -13.12 -0.83
N PHE A 75 2.35 -13.69 -0.08
CA PHE A 75 1.61 -14.91 -0.39
C PHE A 75 2.42 -16.18 -0.09
N SER A 76 2.20 -16.76 1.08
CA SER A 76 2.59 -18.15 1.34
C SER A 76 1.92 -19.05 0.29
N LYS A 77 2.53 -20.18 -0.05
CA LYS A 77 1.98 -21.15 -1.02
C LYS A 77 0.51 -21.48 -0.74
N ASN A 78 0.14 -21.53 0.54
CA ASN A 78 -1.23 -21.76 1.01
C ASN A 78 -2.22 -20.65 0.63
N TYR A 79 -1.79 -19.38 0.58
CA TYR A 79 -2.66 -18.28 0.16
C TYR A 79 -2.96 -18.39 -1.34
N VAL A 80 -1.94 -18.66 -2.16
CA VAL A 80 -2.10 -18.84 -3.61
C VAL A 80 -3.02 -20.02 -3.91
N GLU A 81 -2.81 -21.15 -3.23
CA GLU A 81 -3.63 -22.36 -3.40
C GLU A 81 -5.10 -22.13 -3.01
N LYS A 82 -5.36 -21.34 -1.94
CA LYS A 82 -6.73 -20.94 -1.56
C LYS A 82 -7.37 -20.03 -2.60
N ALA A 83 -6.62 -19.07 -3.14
CA ALA A 83 -7.12 -18.15 -4.17
C ALA A 83 -7.45 -18.91 -5.47
N GLU A 84 -6.57 -19.80 -5.93
CA GLU A 84 -6.79 -20.65 -7.11
C GLU A 84 -8.02 -21.56 -6.93
N LYS A 85 -8.18 -22.16 -5.76
CA LYS A 85 -9.36 -22.98 -5.44
C LYS A 85 -10.64 -22.17 -5.51
N GLN A 86 -10.66 -20.96 -4.94
CA GLN A 86 -11.84 -20.09 -4.94
C GLN A 86 -12.23 -19.65 -6.37
N ILE A 87 -11.24 -19.39 -7.23
CA ILE A 87 -11.46 -19.08 -8.66
C ILE A 87 -12.04 -20.29 -9.39
N GLY A 88 -11.50 -21.49 -9.14
CA GLY A 88 -12.01 -22.75 -9.71
C GLY A 88 -13.44 -23.06 -9.29
N ASP A 89 -13.77 -22.88 -8.02
CA ASP A 89 -15.11 -23.15 -7.47
C ASP A 89 -16.16 -22.12 -7.97
N ALA A 90 -15.77 -20.85 -8.09
CA ALA A 90 -16.62 -19.81 -8.69
C ALA A 90 -16.92 -20.10 -10.17
N SER A 91 -15.92 -20.59 -10.91
CA SER A 91 -16.07 -20.98 -12.32
C SER A 91 -17.00 -22.17 -12.51
N ARG A 92 -16.99 -23.14 -11.58
CA ARG A 92 -17.95 -24.27 -11.59
C ARG A 92 -19.36 -23.88 -11.15
N SER A 93 -19.46 -22.94 -10.22
CA SER A 93 -20.74 -22.47 -9.68
C SER A 93 -21.48 -21.54 -10.65
N ALA A 94 -20.77 -20.93 -11.60
CA ALA A 94 -21.34 -20.25 -12.75
C ALA A 94 -21.79 -21.23 -13.84
N SER A 95 -22.56 -22.27 -13.48
CA SER A 95 -23.38 -22.98 -14.45
C SER A 95 -24.52 -22.02 -14.84
N SER A 96 -24.42 -21.40 -16.00
CA SER A 96 -25.53 -20.66 -16.59
C SER A 96 -26.65 -21.65 -16.90
N PHE A 97 -27.60 -21.80 -15.98
CA PHE A 97 -28.92 -22.26 -16.37
C PHE A 97 -29.42 -21.21 -17.36
N SER A 98 -29.57 -21.59 -18.64
CA SER A 98 -30.31 -20.76 -19.58
C SER A 98 -31.77 -20.80 -19.15
N LEU A 99 -32.15 -19.93 -18.20
CA LEU A 99 -33.55 -19.62 -17.99
C LEU A 99 -34.02 -18.85 -19.22
N SER A 100 -34.39 -19.61 -20.25
CA SER A 100 -35.01 -19.12 -21.47
C SER A 100 -36.34 -18.49 -21.10
N SER A 101 -36.50 -17.20 -21.36
CA SER A 101 -37.81 -16.56 -21.30
C SER A 101 -38.60 -17.01 -22.53
N TYR A 102 -39.49 -17.99 -22.34
CA TYR A 102 -40.46 -18.41 -23.34
C TYR A 102 -41.31 -17.19 -23.76
N LEU A 103 -41.10 -16.69 -24.98
CA LEU A 103 -42.04 -15.76 -25.61
C LEU A 103 -43.23 -16.59 -26.10
N PHE A 104 -44.38 -16.40 -25.46
CA PHE A 104 -45.66 -16.96 -25.93
C PHE A 104 -46.01 -16.37 -27.30
N PRO A 105 -46.21 -17.18 -28.36
CA PRO A 105 -46.76 -16.68 -29.60
C PRO A 105 -48.28 -16.54 -29.43
N GLN A 106 -48.78 -15.31 -29.51
CA GLN A 106 -50.19 -15.02 -29.58
C GLN A 106 -50.70 -15.49 -30.95
N SER A 107 -51.50 -16.56 -30.95
CA SER A 107 -52.20 -17.08 -32.12
C SER A 107 -53.48 -16.27 -32.39
N ALA A 108 -53.69 -15.85 -33.64
CA ALA A 108 -55.01 -15.63 -34.26
C ALA A 108 -54.87 -15.16 -35.72
N PRO A 109 -55.93 -15.29 -36.55
CA PRO A 109 -56.81 -16.43 -36.78
C PRO A 109 -56.60 -17.07 -38.16
#